data_AF-A0A7X6V920-F1
#
_entry.id   AF-A0A7X6V920-F1
#
_cell.length_a   1.000
_cell.length_b   1.000
_cell.length_c   1.000
_cell.angle_alpha   90.00
_cell.angle_beta   90.00
_cell.angle_gamma   90.00
#
_symmetry.space_group_name_H-M   'P 1'
#
loop_
_entity.id
_entity.type
_entity.pdbx_description
1 polymer ?
#
loop_
_entity_poly.entity_id
_entity_poly.type
_entity_poly.pdbx_seq_one_letter_code
_entity_poly.pdbx_strand_id
1 'polypeptide(L)'
;MKEIAYVLINPYTIRKSRMGGVISRYLSRTDLRLVAARMFGPSKELAESYANAVWARTNGKAEIDRLLSEYVLKEYAPNPTTGRPHRCMLLVFEGENAIEQIWQVTGSVTLSWGSGQTVRQTYGDYIKNKNGDVAYFEPAVLVGPTREFVNETMCLLGKYLPTDSGVVNSHNEEQTLVMLKPDNFRGPSQRAGNIIDVLSSTGLRILAMKKFSMTVSQAEEFYGPVVSPLIKKFPSFGASRIASAVGKELGLIVTEDQAAAMAKTIAPDFAKKQFEDIVEFMTGYRPSNVPENEKAIRSDADCLALVYEGPDAVAKIRDILGATDT
;
A
#
# COMPACT_ATOMS: atom_id res chain seq x y z
N MET A 1 8.47 24.19 6.75
CA MET A 1 9.61 23.39 6.25
C MET A 1 9.14 21.95 6.17
N LYS A 2 9.34 21.25 5.05
CA LYS A 2 8.89 19.85 4.92
C LYS A 2 9.73 18.92 5.79
N GLU A 3 9.06 18.00 6.46
CA GLU A 3 9.62 16.96 7.31
C GLU A 3 9.32 15.58 6.75
N ILE A 4 10.18 14.62 7.08
CA ILE A 4 9.93 13.21 6.89
C ILE A 4 9.56 12.61 8.24
N ALA A 5 8.53 11.77 8.25
CA ALA A 5 8.17 10.92 9.38
C ALA A 5 8.02 9.47 8.90
N TYR A 6 8.20 8.52 9.80
CA TYR A 6 7.99 7.11 9.48
C TYR A 6 7.01 6.45 10.44
N VAL A 7 6.36 5.41 9.95
CA VAL A 7 5.59 4.45 10.74
C VAL A 7 6.10 3.06 10.41
N LEU A 8 6.56 2.33 11.42
CA LEU A 8 6.85 0.91 11.33
C LEU A 8 5.67 0.13 11.91
N ILE A 9 4.90 -0.53 11.05
CA ILE A 9 3.84 -1.44 11.48
C ILE A 9 4.47 -2.74 11.94
N ASN A 10 4.16 -3.12 13.18
CA ASN A 10 4.81 -4.21 13.87
C ASN A 10 4.45 -5.60 13.29
N PRO A 11 5.31 -6.61 13.49
CA PRO A 11 5.03 -7.98 13.08
C PRO A 11 3.77 -8.59 13.67
N TYR A 12 3.44 -8.29 14.92
CA TYR A 12 2.19 -8.74 15.51
C TYR A 12 0.95 -8.18 14.79
N THR A 13 0.95 -6.87 14.53
CA THR A 13 -0.12 -6.17 13.79
C THR A 13 -0.35 -6.76 12.40
N ILE A 14 0.74 -7.08 11.68
CA ILE A 14 0.68 -7.73 10.37
C ILE A 14 0.18 -9.17 10.49
N ARG A 15 0.68 -9.96 11.45
CA ARG A 15 0.23 -11.36 11.67
C ARG A 15 -1.25 -11.46 12.03
N LYS A 16 -1.79 -10.42 12.68
CA LYS A 16 -3.22 -10.33 13.02
C LYS A 16 -4.06 -9.67 11.92
N SER A 17 -3.48 -9.38 10.75
CA SER A 17 -4.19 -8.77 9.62
C SER A 17 -4.83 -7.42 9.95
N ARG A 18 -4.25 -6.65 10.88
CA ARG A 18 -4.79 -5.35 11.36
C ARG A 18 -4.26 -4.13 10.59
N MET A 19 -3.42 -4.36 9.58
CA MET A 19 -2.70 -3.31 8.88
C MET A 19 -3.58 -2.38 8.05
N GLY A 20 -4.66 -2.88 7.44
CA GLY A 20 -5.59 -2.04 6.66
C GLY A 20 -6.19 -0.93 7.51
N GLY A 21 -6.72 -1.31 8.68
CA GLY A 21 -7.21 -0.37 9.68
C GLY A 21 -6.16 0.60 10.23
N VAL A 22 -4.90 0.18 10.40
CA VAL A 22 -3.79 1.07 10.80
C VAL A 22 -3.45 2.08 9.69
N ILE A 23 -3.26 1.62 8.46
CA ILE A 23 -2.94 2.45 7.29
C ILE A 23 -4.05 3.47 7.05
N SER A 24 -5.31 3.04 7.13
CA SER A 24 -6.49 3.90 6.97
C SER A 24 -6.46 5.11 7.91
N ARG A 25 -6.00 4.93 9.16
CA ARG A 25 -5.91 6.02 10.14
C ARG A 25 -4.86 7.06 9.75
N TYR A 26 -3.68 6.65 9.27
CA TYR A 26 -2.65 7.59 8.83
C TYR A 26 -3.01 8.30 7.52
N LEU A 27 -3.59 7.57 6.56
CA LEU A 27 -3.96 8.14 5.25
C LEU A 27 -5.18 9.07 5.29
N SER A 28 -6.06 8.95 6.29
CA SER A 28 -7.28 9.77 6.35
C SER A 28 -7.26 10.90 7.37
N ARG A 29 -6.31 10.90 8.31
CA ARG A 29 -6.26 11.86 9.43
C ARG A 29 -5.07 12.79 9.38
N THR A 30 -4.29 12.72 8.30
CA THR A 30 -3.16 13.62 8.07
C THR A 30 -3.23 14.10 6.64
N ASP A 31 -2.73 15.30 6.40
CA ASP A 31 -2.53 15.84 5.04
C ASP A 31 -1.14 15.48 4.48
N LEU A 32 -0.48 14.49 5.10
CA LEU A 32 0.85 14.06 4.73
C LEU A 32 0.82 13.19 3.48
N ARG A 33 1.81 13.40 2.62
CA ARG A 33 2.01 12.57 1.44
C ARG A 33 2.73 11.29 1.84
N LEU A 34 2.11 10.13 1.65
CA LEU A 34 2.84 8.86 1.70
C LEU A 34 3.87 8.86 0.55
N VAL A 35 5.16 8.81 0.84
CA VAL A 35 6.25 8.86 -0.16
C VAL A 35 6.97 7.54 -0.36
N ALA A 36 6.91 6.64 0.64
CA ALA A 36 7.40 5.29 0.48
C ALA A 36 6.57 4.31 1.32
N ALA A 37 6.48 3.08 0.85
CA ALA A 37 5.98 1.94 1.59
C ALA A 37 6.85 0.73 1.25
N ARG A 38 7.29 -0.02 2.25
CA ARG A 38 8.16 -1.19 2.05
C ARG A 38 8.00 -2.24 3.13
N MET A 39 7.98 -3.51 2.74
CA MET A 39 8.07 -4.62 3.70
C MET A 39 9.53 -4.88 4.06
N PHE A 40 9.79 -5.09 5.34
CA PHE A 40 11.06 -5.52 5.91
C PHE A 40 10.92 -6.86 6.60
N GLY A 41 11.99 -7.65 6.53
CA GLY A 41 12.23 -8.82 7.35
C GLY A 41 13.57 -8.63 8.03
N PRO A 42 13.60 -7.93 9.18
CA PRO A 42 14.86 -7.53 9.78
C PRO A 42 15.75 -8.74 10.08
N SER A 43 17.02 -8.62 9.70
CA SER A 43 18.11 -9.44 10.22
C SER A 43 18.27 -9.22 11.73
N LYS A 44 19.03 -10.10 12.37
CA LYS A 44 19.38 -9.95 13.77
C LYS A 44 20.13 -8.63 14.00
N GLU A 45 21.05 -8.32 13.11
CA GLU A 45 21.90 -7.12 13.15
C GLU A 45 21.07 -5.83 13.01
N LEU A 46 20.08 -5.80 12.10
CA LEU A 46 19.17 -4.67 11.97
C LEU A 46 18.28 -4.53 13.21
N ALA A 47 17.72 -5.63 13.71
CA ALA A 47 16.86 -5.61 14.90
C ALA A 47 17.63 -5.09 16.14
N GLU A 48 18.85 -5.57 16.37
CA GLU A 48 19.73 -5.12 17.45
C GLU A 48 20.12 -3.65 17.29
N SER A 49 20.53 -3.23 16.09
CA SER A 49 20.89 -1.84 15.81
C SER A 49 19.71 -0.89 16.07
N TYR A 50 18.51 -1.28 15.66
CA TYR A 50 17.31 -0.46 15.87
C TYR A 50 16.89 -0.45 17.35
N ALA A 51 16.95 -1.59 18.04
CA ALA A 51 16.67 -1.67 19.47
C ALA A 51 17.64 -0.81 20.31
N ASN A 52 18.92 -0.77 19.93
CA ASN A 52 19.92 0.08 20.57
C ASN A 52 19.64 1.56 20.35
N ALA A 53 19.27 1.97 19.12
CA ALA A 53 18.86 3.34 18.85
C ALA A 53 17.63 3.73 19.67
N VAL A 54 16.64 2.84 19.77
CA VAL A 54 15.44 3.01 20.60
C VAL A 54 15.82 3.20 22.07
N TRP A 55 16.73 2.39 22.61
CA TRP A 55 17.19 2.47 24.00
C TRP A 55 17.98 3.74 24.29
N ALA A 56 18.85 4.17 23.37
CA ALA A 56 19.76 5.29 23.55
C ALA A 56 19.07 6.67 23.51
N ARG A 57 17.76 6.72 23.24
CA ARG A 57 17.04 7.99 23.16
C ARG A 57 16.97 8.67 24.53
N THR A 58 17.03 10.00 24.53
CA THR A 58 17.07 10.82 25.76
C THR A 58 15.80 11.66 25.97
N ASN A 59 14.89 11.65 25.00
CA ASN A 59 13.66 12.44 24.99
C ASN A 59 12.42 11.67 25.48
N GLY A 60 12.57 10.40 25.85
CA GLY A 60 11.51 9.53 26.32
C GLY A 60 11.57 9.25 27.83
N LYS A 61 10.67 8.37 28.29
CA LYS A 61 10.74 7.81 29.65
C LYS A 61 11.59 6.54 29.57
N ALA A 62 12.66 6.47 30.36
CA ALA A 62 13.60 5.33 30.35
C ALA A 62 12.91 3.96 30.44
N GLU A 63 11.86 3.82 31.26
CA GLU A 63 11.08 2.57 31.34
C GLU A 63 10.37 2.21 30.03
N ILE A 64 9.80 3.19 29.33
CA ILE A 64 9.12 2.97 28.05
C ILE A 64 10.12 2.68 26.94
N ASP A 65 11.26 3.37 26.94
CA ASP A 65 12.31 3.15 25.94
C ASP A 65 12.93 1.76 26.09
N ARG A 66 13.09 1.31 27.34
CA ARG A 66 13.40 -0.08 27.66
C ARG A 66 12.39 -1.07 27.08
N LEU A 67 11.10 -0.89 27.37
CA LEU A 67 10.05 -1.79 26.89
C LEU A 67 9.99 -1.84 25.36
N LEU A 68 10.15 -0.70 24.69
CA LEU A 68 10.18 -0.63 23.23
C LEU A 68 11.43 -1.33 22.65
N SER A 69 12.59 -1.15 23.28
CA SER A 69 13.84 -1.81 22.86
C SER A 69 13.74 -3.33 23.01
N GLU A 70 13.27 -3.83 24.17
CA GLU A 70 13.04 -5.25 24.41
C GLU A 70 12.00 -5.83 23.45
N TYR A 71 10.94 -5.07 23.14
CA TYR A 71 9.93 -5.45 22.15
C TYR A 71 10.55 -5.61 20.75
N VAL A 72 11.40 -4.66 20.31
CA VAL A 72 12.08 -4.75 19.01
C VAL A 72 12.95 -6.01 18.97
N LEU A 73 13.80 -6.24 19.97
CA LEU A 73 14.66 -7.43 20.02
C LEU A 73 13.86 -8.73 19.94
N LYS A 74 12.72 -8.78 20.63
CA LYS A 74 11.88 -9.98 20.69
C LYS A 74 11.11 -10.23 19.39
N GLU A 75 10.43 -9.20 18.87
CA GLU A 75 9.46 -9.38 17.80
C GLU A 75 10.03 -9.11 16.40
N TYR A 76 11.10 -8.31 16.27
CA TYR A 76 11.69 -7.99 14.96
C TYR A 76 12.80 -8.95 14.58
N ALA A 77 13.55 -9.48 15.56
CA ALA A 77 14.60 -10.44 15.29
C ALA A 77 14.03 -11.71 14.62
N PRO A 78 14.81 -12.38 13.75
CA PRO A 78 14.40 -13.64 13.16
C PRO A 78 14.06 -14.69 14.22
N ASN A 79 13.12 -15.58 13.88
CA ASN A 79 12.74 -16.66 14.76
C ASN A 79 13.98 -17.53 15.11
N PRO A 80 14.29 -17.75 16.40
CA PRO A 80 15.56 -18.37 16.81
C PRO A 80 15.68 -19.84 16.39
N THR A 81 14.55 -20.54 16.19
CA THR A 81 14.53 -21.95 15.79
C THR A 81 14.59 -22.12 14.28
N THR A 82 13.85 -21.29 13.54
CA THR A 82 13.67 -21.45 12.08
C THR A 82 14.53 -20.49 11.26
N GLY A 83 15.12 -19.48 11.88
CA GLY A 83 15.84 -18.39 11.20
C GLY A 83 14.96 -17.47 10.35
N ARG A 84 13.64 -17.71 10.31
CA ARG A 84 12.73 -16.96 9.44
C ARG A 84 12.50 -15.55 9.97
N PRO A 85 12.61 -14.52 9.12
CA PRO A 85 12.38 -13.14 9.55
C PRO A 85 10.90 -12.88 9.80
N HIS A 86 10.63 -12.03 10.79
CA HIS A 86 9.29 -11.52 11.04
C HIS A 86 9.04 -10.28 10.18
N ARG A 87 7.91 -10.26 9.48
CA ARG A 87 7.56 -9.13 8.60
C ARG A 87 7.18 -7.91 9.41
N CYS A 88 7.80 -6.77 9.14
CA CYS A 88 7.32 -5.45 9.55
C CYS A 88 7.20 -4.54 8.32
N MET A 89 6.39 -3.48 8.41
CA MET A 89 6.12 -2.62 7.26
C MET A 89 6.49 -1.19 7.56
N LEU A 90 7.39 -0.63 6.75
CA LEU A 90 7.78 0.76 6.77
C LEU A 90 6.83 1.57 5.88
N LEU A 91 6.25 2.62 6.44
CA LEU A 91 5.58 3.70 5.72
C LEU A 91 6.36 4.99 5.99
N VAL A 92 6.57 5.79 4.95
CA VAL A 92 7.27 7.07 5.04
C VAL A 92 6.35 8.16 4.53
N PHE A 93 6.21 9.21 5.33
CA PHE A 93 5.35 10.35 5.07
C PHE A 93 6.17 11.63 4.95
N GLU A 94 5.79 12.51 4.04
CA GLU A 94 6.37 13.83 3.83
C GLU A 94 5.30 14.90 3.97
N GLY A 95 5.61 15.97 4.71
CA GLY A 95 4.74 17.14 4.82
C GLY A 95 5.19 18.10 5.90
N GLU A 96 4.41 19.14 6.15
CA GLU A 96 4.69 20.08 7.23
C GLU A 96 4.36 19.46 8.59
N ASN A 97 5.27 19.61 9.57
CA ASN A 97 5.12 19.04 10.92
C ASN A 97 4.81 17.54 10.90
N ALA A 98 5.40 16.79 9.95
CA ALA A 98 5.05 15.39 9.70
C ALA A 98 5.24 14.51 10.95
N ILE A 99 6.29 14.78 11.73
CA ILE A 99 6.61 14.00 12.93
C ILE A 99 5.53 14.18 13.99
N GLU A 100 5.12 15.43 14.24
CA GLU A 100 4.07 15.76 15.20
C GLU A 100 2.72 15.17 14.78
N GLN A 101 2.32 15.33 13.51
CA GLN A 101 1.06 14.79 13.00
C GLN A 101 1.01 13.26 13.13
N ILE A 102 2.08 12.56 12.73
CA ILE A 102 2.19 11.11 12.90
C ILE A 102 2.10 10.73 14.38
N TRP A 103 2.76 11.46 15.27
CA TRP A 103 2.70 11.21 16.70
C TRP A 103 1.27 11.36 17.26
N GLN A 104 0.56 12.42 16.88
CA GLN A 104 -0.82 12.67 17.30
C GLN A 104 -1.79 11.55 16.86
N VAL A 105 -1.68 11.06 15.62
CA VAL A 105 -2.48 9.93 15.14
C VAL A 105 -2.10 8.62 15.87
N THR A 106 -0.82 8.45 16.17
CA THR A 106 -0.28 7.24 16.82
C THR A 106 -0.71 7.12 18.28
N GLY A 107 -0.61 8.21 19.04
CA GLY A 107 -0.94 8.25 20.46
C GLY A 107 0.14 7.70 21.40
N SER A 108 -0.13 7.80 22.70
CA SER A 108 0.77 7.34 23.77
C SER A 108 0.87 5.82 23.83
N VAL A 109 2.06 5.34 24.22
CA VAL A 109 2.35 3.92 24.48
C VAL A 109 1.68 3.42 25.77
N THR A 110 1.49 4.30 26.76
CA THR A 110 0.96 3.94 28.08
C THR A 110 -0.57 3.81 28.15
N LEU A 111 -1.24 3.92 26.99
CA LEU A 111 -2.69 3.80 26.74
C LEU A 111 -3.60 4.48 27.77
N SER A 112 -4.30 5.54 27.36
CA SER A 112 -5.50 5.99 28.07
C SER A 112 -6.69 5.12 27.63
N TRP A 113 -7.20 4.28 28.53
CA TRP A 113 -8.35 3.41 28.26
C TRP A 113 -9.60 4.20 27.86
N GLY A 114 -10.40 3.65 26.94
CA GLY A 114 -11.78 4.08 26.71
C GLY A 114 -12.06 5.12 25.61
N SER A 115 -11.06 5.68 24.92
CA SER A 115 -11.34 6.66 23.83
C SER A 115 -11.24 6.09 22.41
N GLY A 116 -10.39 5.08 22.15
CA GLY A 116 -10.22 4.50 20.81
C GLY A 116 -9.79 5.50 19.72
N GLN A 117 -9.28 6.67 20.13
CA GLN A 117 -9.01 7.78 19.24
C GLN A 117 -7.75 7.56 18.42
N THR A 118 -6.69 7.07 19.04
CA THR A 118 -5.38 6.88 18.39
C THR A 118 -5.16 5.45 17.89
N VAL A 119 -4.14 5.24 17.05
CA VAL A 119 -3.77 3.90 16.56
C VAL A 119 -3.44 2.98 17.73
N ARG A 120 -2.63 3.43 18.70
CA ARG A 120 -2.24 2.62 19.86
C ARG A 120 -3.41 2.26 20.76
N GLN A 121 -4.37 3.17 20.94
CA GLN A 121 -5.57 2.87 21.71
C GLN A 121 -6.51 1.86 21.03
N THR A 122 -6.43 1.74 19.70
CA THR A 122 -7.29 0.82 18.94
C THR A 122 -6.64 -0.56 18.79
N TYR A 123 -5.33 -0.60 18.54
CA TYR A 123 -4.64 -1.81 18.11
C TYR A 123 -3.51 -2.26 19.03
N GLY A 124 -3.08 -1.41 19.97
CA GLY A 124 -2.02 -1.71 20.92
C GLY A 124 -2.55 -2.12 22.27
N ASP A 125 -1.68 -2.75 23.06
CA ASP A 125 -1.96 -3.26 24.39
C ASP A 125 -0.83 -2.87 25.35
N TYR A 126 -1.21 -2.34 26.52
CA TYR A 126 -0.31 -2.01 27.63
C TYR A 126 -0.99 -2.46 28.91
N ILE A 127 -0.78 -3.74 29.26
CA ILE A 127 -1.49 -4.40 30.34
C ILE A 127 -0.54 -4.54 31.53
N LYS A 128 -0.95 -3.99 32.68
CA LYS A 128 -0.24 -4.15 33.95
C LYS A 128 -0.85 -5.24 34.81
N ASN A 129 -0.01 -5.96 35.54
CA ASN A 129 -0.46 -6.86 36.60
C ASN A 129 -0.94 -6.07 37.83
N LYS A 130 -1.44 -6.78 38.86
CA LYS A 130 -1.89 -6.17 40.12
C LYS A 130 -0.77 -5.44 40.89
N ASN A 131 0.48 -5.77 40.62
CA ASN A 131 1.66 -5.18 41.28
C ASN A 131 2.14 -3.91 40.55
N GLY A 132 1.57 -3.60 39.38
CA GLY A 132 1.95 -2.46 38.55
C GLY A 132 3.00 -2.76 37.48
N ASP A 133 3.54 -3.98 37.42
CA ASP A 133 4.48 -4.40 36.38
C ASP A 133 3.76 -4.64 35.05
N VAL A 134 4.45 -4.38 33.94
CA VAL A 134 3.90 -4.64 32.61
C VAL A 134 3.87 -6.15 32.34
N ALA A 135 2.66 -6.71 32.27
CA ALA A 135 2.41 -8.12 32.02
C ALA A 135 2.37 -8.44 30.52
N TYR A 136 1.84 -7.51 29.70
CA TYR A 136 1.79 -7.65 28.26
C TYR A 136 1.94 -6.29 27.58
N PHE A 137 2.71 -6.27 26.49
CA PHE A 137 3.03 -5.07 25.75
C PHE A 137 3.04 -5.31 24.24
N GLU A 138 2.20 -4.56 23.53
CA GLU A 138 2.14 -4.51 22.07
C GLU A 138 1.88 -3.05 21.64
N PRO A 139 2.86 -2.31 21.09
CA PRO A 139 2.64 -0.92 20.72
C PRO A 139 1.94 -0.74 19.37
N ALA A 140 1.60 -1.81 18.64
CA ALA A 140 1.05 -1.90 17.29
C ALA A 140 1.92 -1.30 16.16
N VAL A 141 2.56 -0.17 16.44
CA VAL A 141 3.42 0.61 15.55
C VAL A 141 4.55 1.28 16.33
N LEU A 142 5.69 1.45 15.66
CA LEU A 142 6.81 2.28 16.10
C LEU A 142 6.93 3.52 15.22
N VAL A 143 7.16 4.68 15.84
CA VAL A 143 7.30 5.99 15.19
C VAL A 143 8.43 6.75 15.86
N GLY A 144 9.05 7.68 15.14
CA GLY A 144 10.09 8.55 15.69
C GLY A 144 9.50 9.78 16.41
N PRO A 145 10.00 10.14 17.61
CA PRO A 145 9.50 11.30 18.37
C PRO A 145 10.13 12.64 17.96
N THR A 146 11.32 12.63 17.36
CA THR A 146 12.05 13.85 16.95
C THR A 146 12.72 13.69 15.60
N ARG A 147 13.09 14.82 15.00
CA ARG A 147 13.76 14.88 13.69
C ARG A 147 15.08 14.12 13.68
N GLU A 148 15.87 14.26 14.73
CA GLU A 148 17.17 13.61 14.86
C GLU A 148 17.01 12.09 14.86
N PHE A 149 16.10 11.57 15.69
CA PHE A 149 15.83 10.14 15.78
C PHE A 149 15.23 9.57 14.49
N VAL A 150 14.34 10.32 13.83
CA VAL A 150 13.80 9.94 12.52
C VAL A 150 14.93 9.84 11.49
N ASN A 151 15.81 10.84 11.42
CA ASN A 151 16.92 10.84 10.48
C ASN A 151 17.87 9.66 10.73
N GLU A 152 18.26 9.41 11.97
CA GLU A 152 19.10 8.28 12.35
C GLU A 152 18.45 6.94 11.98
N THR A 153 17.16 6.77 12.28
CA THR A 153 16.42 5.55 11.95
C THR A 153 16.33 5.35 10.45
N MET A 154 16.03 6.41 9.68
CA MET A 154 15.93 6.33 8.22
C MET A 154 17.28 5.99 7.58
N CYS A 155 18.38 6.56 8.09
CA CYS A 155 19.73 6.19 7.68
C CYS A 155 20.06 4.72 8.01
N LEU A 156 19.65 4.24 9.19
CA LEU A 156 19.82 2.83 9.57
C LEU A 156 19.04 1.91 8.62
N LEU A 157 17.73 2.12 8.46
CA LEU A 157 16.89 1.32 7.57
C LEU A 157 17.38 1.36 6.12
N GLY A 158 17.86 2.52 5.67
CA GLY A 158 18.44 2.72 4.34
C GLY A 158 19.60 1.78 4.04
N LYS A 159 20.49 1.54 5.01
CA LYS A 159 21.64 0.61 4.85
C LYS A 159 21.21 -0.83 4.59
N TYR A 160 20.07 -1.23 5.13
CA TYR A 160 19.55 -2.60 5.05
C TYR A 160 18.45 -2.77 3.98
N LEU A 161 18.15 -1.73 3.19
CA LEU A 161 17.20 -1.85 2.08
C LEU A 161 17.56 -2.97 1.08
N PRO A 162 18.84 -3.18 0.68
CA PRO A 162 19.17 -4.22 -0.29
C PRO A 162 19.03 -5.65 0.24
N THR A 163 19.18 -5.85 1.56
CA THR A 163 19.32 -7.18 2.17
C THR A 163 18.08 -7.63 2.94
N ASP A 164 17.39 -6.69 3.60
CA ASP A 164 16.38 -7.01 4.62
C ASP A 164 14.97 -6.57 4.19
N SER A 165 14.77 -6.18 2.93
CA SER A 165 13.50 -5.61 2.46
C SER A 165 13.09 -6.07 1.07
N GLY A 166 11.78 -5.99 0.76
CA GLY A 166 11.22 -6.44 -0.51
C GLY A 166 10.13 -7.50 -0.32
N VAL A 167 10.31 -8.67 -0.94
CA VAL A 167 9.45 -9.84 -0.72
C VAL A 167 10.00 -10.63 0.46
N VAL A 168 9.27 -10.66 1.57
CA VAL A 168 9.81 -11.14 2.85
C VAL A 168 9.09 -12.41 3.33
N ASN A 169 9.88 -13.44 3.67
CA ASN A 169 9.40 -14.68 4.28
C ASN A 169 8.31 -15.37 3.42
N SER A 170 8.62 -15.48 2.12
CA SER A 170 7.91 -16.27 1.11
C SER A 170 8.04 -17.76 1.41
N HIS A 171 6.93 -18.50 1.29
CA HIS A 171 6.86 -19.95 1.51
C HIS A 171 6.80 -20.73 0.18
N ASN A 172 6.98 -20.03 -0.95
CA ASN A 172 6.93 -20.59 -2.31
C ASN A 172 5.56 -21.19 -2.64
N GLU A 173 4.51 -20.54 -2.16
CA GLU A 173 3.12 -20.84 -2.54
C GLU A 173 2.70 -19.95 -3.72
N GLU A 174 1.44 -20.05 -4.16
CA GLU A 174 0.91 -19.17 -5.21
C GLU A 174 0.94 -17.71 -4.74
N GLN A 175 1.44 -16.83 -5.61
CA GLN A 175 1.55 -15.40 -5.36
C GLN A 175 0.70 -14.61 -6.35
N THR A 176 0.15 -13.50 -5.88
CA THR A 176 -0.63 -12.58 -6.70
C THR A 176 -0.27 -11.13 -6.41
N LEU A 177 -0.25 -10.33 -7.47
CA LEU A 177 0.00 -8.89 -7.43
C LEU A 177 -1.33 -8.15 -7.38
N VAL A 178 -1.48 -7.29 -6.38
CA VAL A 178 -2.59 -6.32 -6.29
C VAL A 178 -2.02 -4.92 -6.40
N MET A 179 -2.61 -4.09 -7.26
CA MET A 179 -2.22 -2.70 -7.43
C MET A 179 -3.36 -1.77 -7.04
N LEU A 180 -3.11 -0.91 -6.06
CA LEU A 180 -4.01 0.19 -5.73
C LEU A 180 -3.68 1.37 -6.65
N LYS A 181 -4.73 1.82 -7.34
CA LYS A 181 -4.72 2.88 -8.35
C LYS A 181 -4.42 4.26 -7.77
N PRO A 182 -3.95 5.22 -8.59
CA PRO A 182 -3.54 6.55 -8.12
C PRO A 182 -4.59 7.39 -7.40
N ASP A 183 -5.87 7.24 -7.77
CA ASP A 183 -6.98 7.93 -7.13
C ASP A 183 -7.08 7.67 -5.61
N ASN A 184 -6.54 6.55 -5.14
CA ASN A 184 -6.49 6.22 -3.72
C ASN A 184 -5.51 7.09 -2.91
N PHE A 185 -4.64 7.85 -3.58
CA PHE A 185 -3.55 8.62 -2.95
C PHE A 185 -3.57 10.12 -3.30
N ARG A 186 -4.60 10.59 -4.02
CA ARG A 186 -4.71 12.02 -4.42
C ARG A 186 -5.05 12.97 -3.26
N GLY A 187 -5.47 12.44 -2.12
CA GLY A 187 -5.79 13.22 -0.92
C GLY A 187 -6.14 12.31 0.27
N PRO A 188 -6.48 12.89 1.42
CA PRO A 188 -6.82 12.13 2.61
C PRO A 188 -7.99 11.18 2.37
N SER A 189 -7.76 9.88 2.53
CA SER A 189 -8.75 8.87 2.18
C SER A 189 -8.55 7.58 2.97
N GLN A 190 -9.66 6.98 3.40
CA GLN A 190 -9.66 5.65 4.02
C GLN A 190 -9.67 4.52 2.98
N ARG A 191 -9.91 4.82 1.70
CA ARG A 191 -10.15 3.79 0.66
C ARG A 191 -9.02 2.79 0.57
N ALA A 192 -7.77 3.25 0.47
CA ALA A 192 -6.61 2.36 0.39
C ALA A 192 -6.52 1.40 1.60
N GLY A 193 -6.68 1.93 2.80
CA GLY A 193 -6.65 1.13 4.02
C GLY A 193 -7.82 0.12 4.09
N ASN A 194 -9.03 0.54 3.71
CA ASN A 194 -10.21 -0.33 3.69
C ASN A 194 -10.08 -1.44 2.63
N ILE A 195 -9.53 -1.13 1.45
CA ILE A 195 -9.22 -2.15 0.43
C ILE A 195 -8.26 -3.19 1.00
N ILE A 196 -7.17 -2.75 1.63
CA ILE A 196 -6.20 -3.67 2.27
C ILE A 196 -6.87 -4.51 3.36
N ASP A 197 -7.78 -3.93 4.14
CA ASP A 197 -8.52 -4.62 5.19
C ASP A 197 -9.41 -5.74 4.61
N VAL A 198 -10.17 -5.43 3.55
CA VAL A 198 -10.99 -6.42 2.83
C VAL A 198 -10.11 -7.53 2.26
N LEU A 199 -8.99 -7.20 1.61
CA LEU A 199 -8.06 -8.21 1.07
C LEU A 199 -7.47 -9.09 2.17
N SER A 200 -7.28 -8.55 3.37
CA SER A 200 -6.74 -9.30 4.52
C SER A 200 -7.71 -10.37 5.04
N SER A 201 -9.00 -10.31 4.69
CA SER A 201 -10.01 -11.32 5.05
C SER A 201 -9.85 -12.65 4.30
N THR A 202 -9.07 -12.68 3.21
CA THR A 202 -8.79 -13.89 2.41
C THR A 202 -7.96 -14.95 3.14
N GLY A 203 -7.31 -14.58 4.25
CA GLY A 203 -6.30 -15.38 4.92
C GLY A 203 -4.96 -15.45 4.18
N LEU A 204 -4.78 -14.71 3.07
CA LEU A 204 -3.50 -14.61 2.37
C LEU A 204 -2.50 -13.79 3.15
N ARG A 205 -1.22 -14.13 2.99
CA ARG A 205 -0.10 -13.45 3.63
C ARG A 205 0.42 -12.36 2.72
N ILE A 206 0.40 -11.12 3.17
CA ILE A 206 1.13 -10.06 2.48
C ILE A 206 2.65 -10.24 2.65
N LEU A 207 3.37 -10.31 1.53
CA LEU A 207 4.82 -10.50 1.49
C LEU A 207 5.59 -9.23 1.16
N ALA A 208 4.99 -8.36 0.35
CA ALA A 208 5.61 -7.13 -0.11
C ALA A 208 4.57 -6.02 -0.22
N MET A 209 5.04 -4.79 0.00
CA MET A 209 4.33 -3.58 -0.33
C MET A 209 5.36 -2.61 -0.93
N LYS A 210 5.00 -1.93 -2.01
CA LYS A 210 5.86 -0.92 -2.63
C LYS A 210 5.02 0.24 -3.14
N LYS A 211 5.29 1.44 -2.64
CA LYS A 211 4.84 2.67 -3.32
C LYS A 211 5.73 2.92 -4.52
N PHE A 212 5.13 3.19 -5.67
CA PHE A 212 5.83 3.42 -6.93
C PHE A 212 4.98 4.26 -7.87
N SER A 213 5.61 4.78 -8.90
CA SER A 213 4.94 5.57 -9.92
C SER A 213 5.37 4.95 -11.26
N MET A 214 4.40 4.54 -12.08
CA MET A 214 4.69 3.85 -13.35
C MET A 214 5.15 4.85 -14.38
N THR A 215 6.21 4.52 -15.11
CA THR A 215 6.55 5.27 -16.31
C THR A 215 5.56 4.94 -17.44
N VAL A 216 5.42 5.86 -18.41
CA VAL A 216 4.57 5.62 -19.59
C VAL A 216 4.94 4.32 -20.29
N SER A 217 6.24 4.06 -20.47
CA SER A 217 6.74 2.82 -21.08
C SER A 217 6.37 1.58 -20.26
N GLN A 218 6.51 1.62 -18.93
CA GLN A 218 6.11 0.51 -18.06
C GLN A 218 4.61 0.24 -18.13
N ALA A 219 3.80 1.29 -18.17
CA ALA A 219 2.35 1.15 -18.26
C ALA A 219 1.91 0.63 -19.63
N GLU A 220 2.54 1.07 -20.73
CA GLU A 220 2.27 0.54 -22.07
C GLU A 220 2.56 -0.96 -22.14
N GLU A 221 3.69 -1.40 -21.59
CA GLU A 221 4.06 -2.83 -21.52
C GLU A 221 3.07 -3.62 -20.66
N PHE A 222 2.79 -3.14 -19.45
CA PHE A 222 1.95 -3.86 -18.48
C PHE A 222 0.48 -3.97 -18.92
N TYR A 223 -0.08 -2.91 -19.49
CA TYR A 223 -1.48 -2.87 -19.92
C TYR A 223 -1.69 -3.28 -21.37
N GLY A 224 -0.65 -3.39 -22.19
CA GLY A 224 -0.74 -3.79 -23.60
C GLY A 224 -1.62 -5.02 -23.86
N PRO A 225 -1.56 -6.08 -23.02
CA PRO A 225 -2.44 -7.25 -23.17
C PRO A 225 -3.94 -6.97 -23.11
N VAL A 226 -4.39 -5.81 -22.59
CA VAL A 226 -5.81 -5.44 -22.46
C VAL A 226 -6.42 -5.03 -23.80
N VAL A 227 -5.62 -4.58 -24.78
CA VAL A 227 -6.13 -4.09 -26.08
C VAL A 227 -6.89 -5.19 -26.84
N SER A 228 -6.33 -6.39 -26.93
CA SER A 228 -6.94 -7.50 -27.69
C SER A 228 -8.31 -7.93 -27.13
N PRO A 229 -8.47 -8.15 -25.81
CA PRO A 229 -9.79 -8.35 -25.19
C PRO A 229 -10.78 -7.19 -25.43
N LEU A 230 -10.34 -5.93 -25.35
CA LEU A 230 -11.21 -4.77 -25.57
C LEU A 230 -11.76 -4.73 -27.00
N ILE A 231 -10.93 -4.99 -28.02
CA ILE A 231 -11.38 -5.07 -29.42
C ILE A 231 -12.45 -6.16 -29.59
N LYS A 232 -12.23 -7.33 -28.97
CA LYS A 232 -13.16 -8.47 -29.08
C LYS A 232 -14.48 -8.21 -28.35
N LYS A 233 -14.44 -7.54 -27.20
CA LYS A 233 -15.62 -7.24 -26.38
C LYS A 233 -16.41 -6.04 -26.89
N PHE A 234 -15.77 -5.02 -27.46
CA PHE A 234 -16.46 -3.78 -27.82
C PHE A 234 -17.73 -3.97 -28.65
N PRO A 235 -17.80 -4.87 -29.66
CA PRO A 235 -19.04 -5.10 -30.40
C PRO A 235 -20.23 -5.56 -29.56
N SER A 236 -20.01 -6.27 -28.43
CA SER A 236 -21.11 -6.81 -27.62
C SER A 236 -21.85 -5.75 -26.80
N PHE A 237 -21.22 -4.62 -26.51
CA PHE A 237 -21.84 -3.52 -25.75
C PHE A 237 -21.79 -2.17 -26.48
N GLY A 238 -20.97 -2.04 -27.53
CA GLY A 238 -20.81 -0.83 -28.32
C GLY A 238 -21.90 -0.65 -29.37
N ALA A 239 -22.51 -1.74 -29.86
CA ALA A 239 -23.56 -1.70 -30.87
C ALA A 239 -24.77 -0.86 -30.40
N SER A 240 -25.23 -1.06 -29.17
CA SER A 240 -26.32 -0.28 -28.56
C SER A 240 -26.00 1.21 -28.45
N ARG A 241 -24.77 1.55 -28.04
CA ARG A 241 -24.29 2.94 -27.94
C ARG A 241 -24.24 3.62 -29.31
N ILE A 242 -23.77 2.91 -30.34
CA ILE A 242 -23.69 3.43 -31.70
C ILE A 242 -25.10 3.63 -32.28
N ALA A 243 -25.97 2.62 -32.14
CA ALA A 243 -27.36 2.70 -32.60
C ALA A 243 -28.07 3.92 -31.99
N SER A 244 -27.93 4.13 -30.68
CA SER A 244 -28.51 5.30 -29.99
C SER A 244 -27.92 6.63 -30.48
N ALA A 245 -26.59 6.73 -30.61
CA ALA A 245 -25.94 7.97 -31.04
C ALA A 245 -26.29 8.34 -32.50
N VAL A 246 -26.21 7.37 -33.41
CA VAL A 246 -26.51 7.57 -34.84
C VAL A 246 -28.00 7.84 -35.03
N GLY A 247 -28.87 7.09 -34.36
CA GLY A 247 -30.32 7.28 -34.46
C GLY A 247 -30.76 8.66 -33.97
N LYS A 248 -30.17 9.14 -32.87
CA LYS A 248 -30.41 10.49 -32.35
C LYS A 248 -29.96 11.57 -33.32
N GLU A 249 -28.76 11.44 -33.88
CA GLU A 249 -28.18 12.48 -34.75
C GLU A 249 -28.85 12.56 -36.12
N LEU A 250 -29.21 11.41 -36.70
CA LEU A 250 -29.78 11.33 -38.04
C LEU A 250 -31.32 11.31 -38.06
N GLY A 251 -31.97 11.20 -36.91
CA GLY A 251 -33.43 11.04 -36.83
C GLY A 251 -33.92 9.70 -37.39
N LEU A 252 -33.10 8.65 -37.29
CA LEU A 252 -33.38 7.32 -37.83
C LEU A 252 -33.57 6.29 -36.70
N ILE A 253 -34.35 5.25 -36.97
CA ILE A 253 -34.37 4.07 -36.10
C ILE A 253 -33.24 3.15 -36.57
N VAL A 254 -32.18 3.05 -35.75
CA VAL A 254 -31.03 2.17 -35.99
C VAL A 254 -31.11 1.00 -35.01
N THR A 255 -31.09 -0.24 -35.51
CA THR A 255 -31.05 -1.43 -34.66
C THR A 255 -29.61 -1.80 -34.28
N GLU A 256 -29.45 -2.60 -33.21
CA GLU A 256 -28.12 -3.07 -32.80
C GLU A 256 -27.46 -3.94 -33.88
N ASP A 257 -28.23 -4.75 -34.61
CA ASP A 257 -27.72 -5.55 -35.73
C ASP A 257 -27.14 -4.68 -36.86
N GLN A 258 -27.80 -3.56 -37.16
CA GLN A 258 -27.29 -2.58 -38.13
C GLN A 258 -26.02 -1.89 -37.62
N ALA A 259 -25.96 -1.60 -36.32
CA ALA A 259 -24.80 -0.98 -35.69
C ALA A 259 -23.63 -1.95 -35.45
N ALA A 260 -23.84 -3.27 -35.47
CA ALA A 260 -22.81 -4.26 -35.18
C ALA A 260 -21.63 -4.21 -36.15
N ALA A 261 -21.89 -3.96 -37.43
CA ALA A 261 -20.83 -3.79 -38.43
C ALA A 261 -19.98 -2.54 -38.12
N MET A 262 -20.62 -1.41 -37.81
CA MET A 262 -19.93 -0.18 -37.39
C MET A 262 -19.12 -0.40 -36.11
N ALA A 263 -19.69 -1.10 -35.13
CA ALA A 263 -19.01 -1.42 -33.87
C ALA A 263 -17.71 -2.20 -34.11
N LYS A 264 -17.74 -3.20 -35.00
CA LYS A 264 -16.54 -3.97 -35.38
C LYS A 264 -15.49 -3.08 -36.07
N THR A 265 -15.92 -2.19 -36.96
CA THR A 265 -15.01 -1.29 -37.69
C THR A 265 -14.27 -0.33 -36.75
N ILE A 266 -14.97 0.26 -35.78
CA ILE A 266 -14.35 1.25 -34.87
C ILE A 266 -13.72 0.63 -33.61
N ALA A 267 -13.89 -0.69 -33.40
CA ALA A 267 -13.37 -1.38 -32.21
C ALA A 267 -11.86 -1.17 -31.98
N PRO A 268 -10.97 -1.19 -33.01
CA PRO A 268 -9.55 -0.91 -32.82
C PRO A 268 -9.28 0.52 -32.32
N ASP A 269 -9.95 1.53 -32.87
CA ASP A 269 -9.77 2.93 -32.47
C ASP A 269 -10.31 3.18 -31.06
N PHE A 270 -11.46 2.58 -30.74
CA PHE A 270 -12.01 2.60 -29.38
C PHE A 270 -11.04 1.96 -28.39
N ALA A 271 -10.53 0.77 -28.70
CA ALA A 271 -9.60 0.05 -27.82
C ALA A 271 -8.29 0.83 -27.64
N LYS A 272 -7.75 1.44 -28.70
CA LYS A 272 -6.58 2.32 -28.62
C LYS A 272 -6.85 3.51 -27.71
N LYS A 273 -7.99 4.18 -27.87
CA LYS A 273 -8.36 5.31 -27.00
C LYS A 273 -8.49 4.87 -25.53
N GLN A 274 -9.22 3.79 -25.26
CA GLN A 274 -9.37 3.27 -23.89
C GLN A 274 -8.03 2.87 -23.27
N PHE A 275 -7.13 2.29 -24.08
CA PHE A 275 -5.78 1.96 -23.64
C PHE A 275 -4.99 3.22 -23.28
N GLU A 276 -5.01 4.26 -24.11
CA GLU A 276 -4.39 5.55 -23.78
C GLU A 276 -4.98 6.15 -22.50
N ASP A 277 -6.29 6.06 -22.30
CA ASP A 277 -6.97 6.57 -21.10
C ASP A 277 -6.56 5.76 -19.84
N ILE A 278 -6.35 4.44 -19.94
CA ILE A 278 -5.80 3.61 -18.86
C ILE A 278 -4.38 4.05 -18.51
N VAL A 279 -3.51 4.19 -19.51
CA VAL A 279 -2.12 4.60 -19.27
C VAL A 279 -2.04 6.01 -18.71
N GLU A 280 -2.84 6.94 -19.22
CA GLU A 280 -2.94 8.31 -18.69
C GLU A 280 -3.38 8.31 -17.23
N PHE A 281 -4.39 7.50 -16.88
CA PHE A 281 -4.84 7.40 -15.52
C PHE A 281 -3.76 6.83 -14.57
N MET A 282 -2.99 5.84 -15.03
CA MET A 282 -1.98 5.13 -14.23
C MET A 282 -0.63 5.86 -14.15
N THR A 283 -0.35 6.79 -15.06
CA THR A 283 0.95 7.47 -15.15
C THR A 283 0.86 8.99 -15.01
N GLY A 284 -0.33 9.56 -15.21
CA GLY A 284 -0.57 11.01 -15.33
C GLY A 284 -0.36 11.55 -16.74
N TYR A 285 0.09 10.73 -17.70
CA TYR A 285 0.42 11.17 -19.04
C TYR A 285 -0.21 10.30 -20.13
N ARG A 286 -0.82 10.97 -21.10
CA ARG A 286 -1.34 10.32 -22.30
C ARG A 286 -0.20 9.85 -23.20
N PRO A 287 -0.10 8.55 -23.55
CA PRO A 287 1.04 8.03 -24.31
C PRO A 287 1.29 8.74 -25.64
N SER A 288 0.22 9.11 -26.34
CA SER A 288 0.26 9.81 -27.63
C SER A 288 0.80 11.25 -27.53
N ASN A 289 0.82 11.83 -26.34
CA ASN A 289 1.34 13.18 -26.08
C ASN A 289 2.78 13.17 -25.53
N VAL A 290 3.38 12.00 -25.31
CA VAL A 290 4.72 11.87 -24.74
C VAL A 290 5.72 11.42 -25.80
N PRO A 291 6.81 12.17 -26.03
CA PRO A 291 7.89 11.74 -26.92
C PRO A 291 8.48 10.40 -26.50
N GLU A 292 8.81 9.53 -27.47
CA GLU A 292 9.26 8.16 -27.22
C GLU A 292 10.48 8.09 -26.29
N ASN A 293 11.43 9.01 -26.45
CA ASN A 293 12.62 9.13 -25.60
C ASN A 293 12.33 9.54 -24.16
N GLU A 294 11.15 10.08 -23.87
CA GLU A 294 10.73 10.50 -22.53
C GLU A 294 9.83 9.46 -21.83
N LYS A 295 9.25 8.50 -22.56
CA LYS A 295 8.33 7.52 -21.99
C LYS A 295 8.94 6.65 -20.90
N ALA A 296 10.25 6.43 -20.94
CA ALA A 296 10.98 5.66 -19.93
C ALA A 296 11.20 6.41 -18.61
N ILE A 297 10.96 7.73 -18.57
CA ILE A 297 11.22 8.57 -17.39
C ILE A 297 9.96 9.30 -16.88
N ARG A 298 8.98 9.57 -17.76
CA ARG A 298 7.76 10.31 -17.42
C ARG A 298 6.84 9.48 -16.53
N SER A 299 6.58 9.99 -15.33
CA SER A 299 5.71 9.38 -14.32
C SER A 299 5.28 10.45 -13.31
N ASP A 300 3.98 10.58 -13.04
CA ASP A 300 3.43 11.57 -12.09
C ASP A 300 2.31 11.02 -11.20
N ALA A 301 1.90 9.76 -11.40
CA ALA A 301 0.80 9.14 -10.67
C ALA A 301 1.29 8.03 -9.73
N ASP A 302 1.03 8.19 -8.43
CA ASP A 302 1.47 7.28 -7.39
C ASP A 302 0.56 6.07 -7.22
N CYS A 303 1.10 4.88 -7.33
CA CYS A 303 0.43 3.61 -7.06
C CYS A 303 1.01 2.91 -5.83
N LEU A 304 0.28 1.89 -5.34
CA LEU A 304 0.78 0.98 -4.32
C LEU A 304 0.64 -0.47 -4.81
N ALA A 305 1.77 -1.16 -4.96
CA ALA A 305 1.82 -2.58 -5.28
C ALA A 305 1.88 -3.40 -3.99
N LEU A 306 1.13 -4.49 -3.96
CA LEU A 306 1.05 -5.46 -2.87
C LEU A 306 1.23 -6.86 -3.44
N VAL A 307 2.05 -7.68 -2.79
CA VAL A 307 2.16 -9.10 -3.13
C VAL A 307 1.56 -9.91 -2.00
N TYR A 308 0.57 -10.73 -2.33
CA TYR A 308 -0.04 -11.69 -1.43
C TYR A 308 0.38 -13.11 -1.82
N GLU A 309 0.56 -13.96 -0.82
CA GLU A 309 0.92 -15.37 -0.95
C GLU A 309 -0.06 -16.24 -0.16
N GLY A 310 -0.44 -17.37 -0.75
CA GLY A 310 -1.21 -18.41 -0.08
C GLY A 310 -1.82 -19.40 -1.07
N PRO A 311 -2.51 -20.44 -0.58
CA PRO A 311 -3.26 -21.35 -1.44
C PRO A 311 -4.37 -20.59 -2.16
N ASP A 312 -4.47 -20.80 -3.49
CA ASP A 312 -5.43 -20.18 -4.39
C ASP A 312 -5.43 -18.64 -4.33
N ALA A 313 -4.25 -18.04 -4.14
CA ALA A 313 -4.10 -16.59 -4.00
C ALA A 313 -4.74 -15.81 -5.16
N VAL A 314 -4.54 -16.25 -6.40
CA VAL A 314 -5.11 -15.57 -7.57
C VAL A 314 -6.64 -15.64 -7.54
N ALA A 315 -7.20 -16.82 -7.29
CA ALA A 315 -8.65 -17.02 -7.25
C ALA A 315 -9.30 -16.20 -6.13
N LYS A 316 -8.78 -16.29 -4.90
CA LYS A 316 -9.31 -15.56 -3.73
C LYS A 316 -9.30 -14.04 -3.93
N ILE A 317 -8.24 -13.50 -4.52
CA ILE A 317 -8.19 -12.06 -4.82
C ILE A 317 -9.22 -11.70 -5.89
N ARG A 318 -9.38 -12.52 -6.95
CA ARG A 318 -10.37 -12.26 -7.99
C ARG A 318 -11.80 -12.31 -7.44
N ASP A 319 -12.10 -13.23 -6.53
CA ASP A 319 -13.43 -13.33 -5.91
C ASP A 319 -13.79 -12.06 -5.11
N ILE A 320 -12.82 -11.46 -4.42
CA ILE A 320 -13.02 -10.19 -3.70
C ILE A 320 -13.19 -9.01 -4.65
N LEU A 321 -12.35 -8.93 -5.68
CA LEU A 321 -12.41 -7.83 -6.65
C LEU A 321 -13.68 -7.92 -7.53
N GLY A 322 -14.35 -9.07 -7.53
CA GLY A 322 -15.47 -9.37 -8.40
C GLY A 322 -15.02 -9.68 -9.83
N ALA A 323 -15.98 -10.00 -10.69
CA ALA A 323 -15.72 -9.96 -12.12
C ALA A 323 -15.27 -8.54 -12.45
N THR A 324 -14.10 -8.40 -13.09
CA THR A 324 -13.79 -7.17 -13.83
C THR A 324 -14.94 -6.99 -14.80
N ASP A 325 -15.80 -6.01 -14.52
CA ASP A 325 -17.12 -5.90 -15.14
C ASP A 325 -17.05 -6.12 -16.65
N THR A 326 -18.01 -6.94 -17.07
CA THR A 326 -18.33 -7.43 -18.40
C THR A 326 -18.21 -6.41 -19.51
#